data_AF-A0A0C5WMU2-F1
#
_entry.id   AF-A0A0C5WMU2-F1
#
_cell.length_a   1.000
_cell.length_b   1.000
_cell.length_c   1.000
_cell.angle_alpha   90.00
_cell.angle_beta   90.00
_cell.angle_gamma   90.00
#
_symmetry.space_group_name_H-M   'P 1'
#
loop_
_entity.id
_entity.type
_entity.pdbx_description
1 polymer ?
#
loop_
_entity_poly.entity_id
_entity_poly.type
_entity_poly.pdbx_seq_one_letter_code
_entity_poly.pdbx_strand_id
1 'polypeptide(L)'
;MQKTINATERPIIPYEHPDTAIYLRLFKENLTRLRYRKAAYSQHDDYIRQQFSTVGQLRQQCDDLVRYVAEAFEHYAVWDYTHAYYPGRPSQQNARTDAMEGCSRVIPTLAAWLSRQKGTSTMLNGLNGQPLDIALWLKKAFLAGTDPAHPGYWGELHDYDQRICESADLALALWLSRETVWTTLTYGQQKQIVAWFKQVNHCQTVDNNWHLFPLTVQLVINSLTGEDHFDHTRYHRIKEFYVGDGWFRDGAKGNYDYYNAWGFYYSLYWFDQIDPSFDPEFIRASLQAFSKNYRAFFTPVGLPLFGRSACYRLAASAPLLAAVDLNRRHSYRGGLHLGEAKRAFRTSLEYFISHGALQYGAPTQGLFGDDARLVDNYSGPASSFWSLRALNIALYCGDRLNLWQAEEHPLEIERGDFSFEIPAIEAKVIGTFKTKEVVVIFQSEYCEQQDPLSRRLERQKLARKIQEILTGRAERPKNNLLRKGITCYSSKMSHFF
;
A
#
# COMPACT_ATOMS: atom_id res chain seq x y z
N MET A 1 -6.37 -30.32 -3.25
CA MET A 1 -5.62 -30.31 -4.52
C MET A 1 -5.36 -28.85 -4.86
N GLN A 2 -4.10 -28.44 -5.00
CA GLN A 2 -3.77 -27.03 -5.29
C GLN A 2 -4.42 -26.60 -6.61
N LYS A 3 -5.03 -25.41 -6.63
CA LYS A 3 -5.60 -24.82 -7.85
C LYS A 3 -4.48 -24.52 -8.84
N THR A 4 -4.49 -25.18 -10.00
CA THR A 4 -3.59 -24.85 -11.10
C THR A 4 -4.01 -23.53 -11.74
N ILE A 5 -3.08 -22.59 -11.86
CA ILE A 5 -3.30 -21.29 -12.52
C ILE A 5 -2.44 -21.28 -13.79
N ASN A 6 -3.08 -21.12 -14.94
CA ASN A 6 -2.37 -21.06 -16.22
C ASN A 6 -1.47 -19.83 -16.25
N ALA A 7 -0.19 -20.02 -16.56
CA ALA A 7 0.75 -18.91 -16.70
C ALA A 7 0.62 -18.26 -18.08
N THR A 8 0.68 -16.94 -18.11
CA THR A 8 0.92 -16.18 -19.34
C THR A 8 2.42 -15.91 -19.49
N GLU A 9 2.85 -15.60 -20.71
CA GLU A 9 4.22 -15.18 -20.97
C GLU A 9 4.48 -13.83 -20.30
N ARG A 10 5.58 -13.74 -19.53
CA ARG A 10 5.95 -12.47 -18.90
C ARG A 10 6.58 -11.56 -19.97
N PRO A 11 6.03 -10.36 -20.21
CA PRO A 11 6.56 -9.44 -21.19
C PRO A 11 7.92 -8.87 -20.76
N ILE A 12 8.70 -8.40 -21.72
CA ILE A 12 9.94 -7.66 -21.46
C ILE A 12 9.55 -6.25 -21.01
N ILE A 13 9.84 -5.93 -19.75
CA ILE A 13 9.58 -4.61 -19.19
C ILE A 13 10.84 -3.75 -19.39
N PRO A 14 10.78 -2.63 -20.15
CA PRO A 14 11.97 -1.84 -20.48
C PRO A 14 12.78 -1.37 -19.27
N TYR A 15 12.11 -0.96 -18.19
CA TYR A 15 12.78 -0.52 -16.96
C TYR A 15 13.40 -1.67 -16.15
N GLU A 16 13.00 -2.92 -16.38
CA GLU A 16 13.68 -4.11 -15.83
C GLU A 16 14.95 -4.45 -16.65
N HIS A 17 14.96 -4.10 -17.94
CA HIS A 17 16.03 -4.38 -18.91
C HIS A 17 16.48 -3.12 -19.67
N PRO A 18 17.04 -2.11 -18.97
CA PRO A 18 17.36 -0.82 -19.58
C PRO A 18 18.48 -0.93 -20.63
N ASP A 19 18.25 -0.34 -21.80
CA ASP A 19 19.28 -0.09 -22.80
C ASP A 19 20.09 1.18 -22.48
N THR A 20 21.10 1.48 -23.30
CA THR A 20 21.97 2.65 -23.14
C THR A 20 21.18 3.97 -23.20
N ALA A 21 20.13 4.05 -24.03
CA ALA A 21 19.31 5.26 -24.14
C ALA A 21 18.48 5.49 -22.87
N ILE A 22 17.95 4.43 -22.27
CA ILE A 22 17.27 4.47 -20.98
C ILE A 22 18.24 4.90 -19.88
N TYR A 23 19.46 4.36 -19.83
CA TYR A 23 20.46 4.81 -18.85
C TYR A 23 20.81 6.31 -18.97
N LEU A 24 20.93 6.84 -20.19
CA LEU A 24 21.14 8.28 -20.41
C LEU A 24 19.95 9.12 -19.93
N ARG A 25 18.72 8.64 -20.14
CA ARG A 25 17.51 9.28 -19.62
C ARG A 25 17.47 9.28 -18.10
N LEU A 26 17.72 8.13 -17.48
CA LEU A 26 17.78 7.96 -16.03
C LEU A 26 18.81 8.89 -15.39
N PHE A 27 20.01 9.00 -15.99
CA PHE A 27 21.03 9.94 -15.52
C PHE A 27 20.53 11.39 -15.55
N LYS A 28 19.90 11.84 -16.64
CA LYS A 28 19.32 13.19 -16.73
C LYS A 28 18.22 13.41 -15.69
N GLU A 29 17.35 12.43 -15.49
CA GLU A 29 16.29 12.52 -14.48
C GLU A 29 16.83 12.48 -13.05
N ASN A 30 17.96 11.80 -12.81
CA ASN A 30 18.66 11.86 -11.53
C ASN A 30 19.20 13.27 -11.26
N LEU A 31 19.69 13.99 -12.27
CA LEU A 31 20.05 15.41 -12.12
C LEU A 31 18.83 16.27 -11.77
N THR A 32 17.67 15.99 -12.37
CA THR A 32 16.40 16.62 -11.98
C THR A 32 16.06 16.33 -10.52
N ARG A 33 16.20 15.08 -10.06
CA ARG A 33 16.04 14.72 -8.64
C ARG A 33 16.93 15.56 -7.74
N LEU A 34 18.21 15.69 -8.08
CA LEU A 34 19.17 16.46 -7.30
C LEU A 34 18.84 17.95 -7.27
N ARG A 35 18.29 18.50 -8.36
CA ARG A 35 17.83 19.90 -8.42
C ARG A 35 16.64 20.18 -7.50
N TYR A 36 15.67 19.28 -7.43
CA TYR A 36 14.45 19.46 -6.63
C TYR A 36 14.52 18.87 -5.23
N ARG A 37 15.61 18.17 -4.91
CA ARG A 37 15.84 17.59 -3.59
C ARG A 37 15.87 18.69 -2.54
N LYS A 38 14.94 18.61 -1.58
CA LYS A 38 14.93 19.45 -0.39
C LYS A 38 15.63 18.73 0.77
N ALA A 39 15.94 19.48 1.83
CA ALA A 39 16.40 18.90 3.09
C ALA A 39 15.36 17.91 3.63
N ALA A 40 15.80 16.89 4.38
CA ALA A 40 14.88 15.94 4.98
C ALA A 40 14.01 16.64 6.05
N TYR A 41 12.71 16.42 6.00
CA TYR A 41 11.68 16.90 6.93
C TYR A 41 11.76 16.15 8.26
N SER A 42 12.79 16.42 9.07
CA SER A 42 12.94 15.75 10.37
C SER A 42 12.05 16.35 11.46
N GLN A 43 11.22 17.35 11.15
CA GLN A 43 10.31 17.92 12.14
C GLN A 43 9.31 16.85 12.59
N HIS A 44 9.09 16.77 13.90
CA HIS A 44 8.11 15.87 14.53
C HIS A 44 8.38 14.35 14.44
N ASP A 45 9.53 13.91 13.92
CA ASP A 45 9.92 12.48 13.91
C ASP A 45 9.86 11.87 15.32
N ASP A 46 10.49 12.52 16.30
CA ASP A 46 10.48 12.05 17.69
C ASP A 46 9.11 12.21 18.37
N TYR A 47 8.35 13.26 18.00
CA TYR A 47 6.99 13.45 18.50
C TYR A 47 6.10 12.28 18.09
N ILE A 48 6.09 11.92 16.81
CA ILE A 48 5.28 10.81 16.31
C ILE A 48 5.75 9.49 16.92
N ARG A 49 7.06 9.25 17.03
CA ARG A 49 7.57 8.05 17.72
C ARG A 49 7.05 7.98 19.16
N GLN A 50 7.09 9.09 19.89
CA GLN A 50 6.61 9.16 21.27
C GLN A 50 5.10 8.96 21.39
N GLN A 51 4.30 9.57 20.49
CA GLN A 51 2.83 9.40 20.47
C GLN A 51 2.40 7.94 20.37
N PHE A 52 3.17 7.12 19.65
CA PHE A 52 2.92 5.69 19.49
C PHE A 52 3.66 4.79 20.50
N SER A 53 4.49 5.37 21.38
CA SER A 53 5.18 4.64 22.45
C SER A 53 4.39 4.60 23.77
N THR A 54 3.40 5.46 23.92
CA THR A 54 2.51 5.52 25.10
C THR A 54 1.10 5.07 24.74
N VAL A 55 0.39 4.47 25.70
CA VAL A 55 -1.04 4.14 25.52
C VAL A 55 -1.82 5.44 25.31
N GLY A 56 -2.21 5.69 24.06
CA GLY A 56 -2.86 6.91 23.62
C GLY A 56 -4.28 6.70 23.09
N GLN A 57 -4.96 7.81 22.82
CA GLN A 57 -6.22 7.77 22.09
C GLN A 57 -5.95 7.50 20.61
N LEU A 58 -6.37 6.33 20.11
CA LEU A 58 -6.09 5.88 18.74
C LEU A 58 -6.50 6.90 17.68
N ARG A 59 -7.63 7.58 17.88
CA ARG A 59 -8.09 8.64 16.97
C ARG A 59 -7.07 9.78 16.87
N GLN A 60 -6.57 10.26 18.00
CA GLN A 60 -5.58 11.34 18.04
C GLN A 60 -4.26 10.92 17.40
N GLN A 61 -3.80 9.69 17.67
CA GLN A 61 -2.61 9.12 17.04
C GLN A 61 -2.74 9.05 15.51
N CYS A 62 -3.90 8.61 15.00
CA CYS A 62 -4.19 8.59 13.56
C CYS A 62 -4.27 10.01 12.97
N ASP A 63 -4.88 10.96 13.68
CA ASP A 63 -4.97 12.36 13.23
C ASP A 63 -3.58 13.02 13.17
N ASP A 64 -2.73 12.78 14.16
CA ASP A 64 -1.35 13.28 14.17
C ASP A 64 -0.50 12.66 13.05
N LEU A 65 -0.73 11.39 12.72
CA LEU A 65 -0.09 10.74 11.58
C LEU A 65 -0.49 11.40 10.25
N VAL A 66 -1.77 11.78 10.09
CA VAL A 66 -2.22 12.54 8.91
C VAL A 66 -1.54 13.90 8.84
N ARG A 67 -1.44 14.62 9.97
CA ARG A 67 -0.78 15.94 10.04
C ARG A 67 0.70 15.86 9.69
N TYR A 68 1.40 14.89 10.26
CA TYR A 68 2.82 14.65 10.00
C TYR A 68 3.10 14.38 8.51
N VAL A 69 2.29 13.54 7.88
CA VAL A 69 2.41 13.24 6.44
C VAL A 69 2.01 14.45 5.58
N ALA A 70 0.99 15.21 5.97
CA ALA A 70 0.55 16.39 5.22
C ALA A 70 1.62 17.50 5.19
N GLU A 71 2.22 17.82 6.34
CA GLU A 71 3.30 18.81 6.41
C GLU A 71 4.54 18.40 5.61
N ALA A 72 4.92 17.12 5.70
CA ALA A 72 6.01 16.59 4.90
C ALA A 72 5.70 16.66 3.41
N PHE A 73 4.46 16.34 3.01
CA PHE A 73 4.04 16.43 1.62
C PHE A 73 4.13 17.87 1.10
N GLU A 74 3.64 18.86 1.85
CA GLU A 74 3.82 20.27 1.48
C GLU A 74 5.28 20.66 1.36
N HIS A 75 6.11 20.19 2.30
CA HIS A 75 7.54 20.42 2.24
C HIS A 75 8.17 19.82 0.99
N TYR A 76 7.86 18.59 0.58
CA TYR A 76 8.51 17.95 -0.57
C TYR A 76 7.84 18.19 -1.93
N ALA A 77 6.60 18.69 -1.95
CA ALA A 77 5.82 18.88 -3.16
C ALA A 77 6.47 19.91 -4.11
N VAL A 78 6.25 19.68 -5.40
CA VAL A 78 6.64 20.56 -6.51
C VAL A 78 5.53 20.56 -7.57
N TRP A 79 5.56 21.59 -8.43
CA TRP A 79 4.67 21.72 -9.60
C TRP A 79 3.19 21.50 -9.23
N ASP A 80 2.70 22.32 -8.30
CA ASP A 80 1.30 22.30 -7.86
C ASP A 80 0.84 20.93 -7.34
N TYR A 81 1.65 20.32 -6.48
CA TYR A 81 1.37 19.06 -5.80
C TYR A 81 1.25 17.84 -6.71
N THR A 82 1.71 17.93 -7.97
CA THR A 82 1.69 16.79 -8.89
C THR A 82 2.77 15.76 -8.60
N HIS A 83 3.86 16.18 -7.95
CA HIS A 83 5.03 15.38 -7.62
C HIS A 83 5.58 15.80 -6.25
N ALA A 84 6.21 14.88 -5.52
CA ALA A 84 6.93 15.15 -4.27
C ALA A 84 8.24 14.36 -4.18
N TYR A 85 9.36 15.06 -4.04
CA TYR A 85 10.69 14.46 -4.01
C TYR A 85 11.11 14.10 -2.58
N TYR A 86 10.61 12.97 -2.07
CA TYR A 86 11.01 12.43 -0.77
C TYR A 86 12.48 11.93 -0.77
N PRO A 87 13.19 12.06 0.37
CA PRO A 87 14.52 11.45 0.52
C PRO A 87 14.39 9.92 0.54
N GLY A 88 15.42 9.24 0.04
CA GLY A 88 15.47 7.78 0.04
C GLY A 88 16.21 7.22 -1.16
N ARG A 89 16.18 5.90 -1.28
CA ARG A 89 16.74 5.14 -2.40
C ARG A 89 15.78 5.11 -3.57
N PRO A 90 16.28 5.22 -4.81
CA PRO A 90 15.44 5.20 -6.00
C PRO A 90 14.76 3.86 -6.23
N SER A 91 13.73 3.84 -7.07
CA SER A 91 13.22 2.63 -7.69
C SER A 91 14.01 2.27 -8.95
N GLN A 92 13.64 1.17 -9.62
CA GLN A 92 14.12 0.80 -10.94
C GLN A 92 13.51 1.62 -12.09
N GLN A 93 12.50 2.44 -11.78
CA GLN A 93 11.87 3.38 -12.72
C GLN A 93 12.78 4.61 -12.87
N ASN A 94 12.19 5.79 -13.04
CA ASN A 94 12.91 7.05 -13.08
C ASN A 94 12.55 7.99 -11.93
N ALA A 95 13.34 9.06 -11.77
CA ALA A 95 13.17 10.02 -10.69
C ALA A 95 11.85 10.79 -10.73
N ARG A 96 11.28 11.01 -11.92
CA ARG A 96 10.02 11.73 -12.06
C ARG A 96 8.85 10.84 -11.65
N THR A 97 8.84 9.58 -12.09
CA THR A 97 7.89 8.56 -11.63
C THR A 97 7.99 8.37 -10.12
N ASP A 98 9.20 8.24 -9.55
CA ASP A 98 9.40 8.18 -8.10
C ASP A 98 8.77 9.38 -7.35
N ALA A 99 8.87 10.58 -7.93
CA ALA A 99 8.28 11.77 -7.34
C ALA A 99 6.76 11.84 -7.55
N MET A 100 6.24 11.31 -8.67
CA MET A 100 4.81 11.12 -8.88
C MET A 100 4.24 10.15 -7.84
N GLU A 101 4.96 9.06 -7.49
CA GLU A 101 4.57 8.17 -6.38
C GLU A 101 4.41 8.95 -5.06
N GLY A 102 5.27 9.95 -4.82
CA GLY A 102 5.18 10.85 -3.67
C GLY A 102 3.89 11.66 -3.60
N CYS A 103 3.24 11.92 -4.74
CA CYS A 103 1.90 12.48 -4.79
C CYS A 103 0.84 11.38 -4.71
N SER A 104 0.83 10.45 -5.66
CA SER A 104 -0.23 9.45 -5.82
C SER A 104 -0.44 8.59 -4.59
N ARG A 105 0.59 8.32 -3.79
CA ARG A 105 0.48 7.46 -2.60
C ARG A 105 0.19 8.22 -1.31
N VAL A 106 0.34 9.55 -1.31
CA VAL A 106 0.02 10.40 -0.14
C VAL A 106 -1.41 10.94 -0.23
N ILE A 107 -1.84 11.40 -1.40
CA ILE A 107 -3.14 12.03 -1.55
C ILE A 107 -4.35 11.13 -1.20
N PRO A 108 -4.31 9.78 -1.26
CA PRO A 108 -5.42 8.95 -0.76
C PRO A 108 -5.64 9.09 0.74
N THR A 109 -4.58 9.28 1.53
CA THR A 109 -4.70 9.52 2.97
C THR A 109 -5.34 10.88 3.25
N LEU A 110 -4.90 11.90 2.50
CA LEU A 110 -5.49 13.24 2.58
C LEU A 110 -6.95 13.27 2.12
N ALA A 111 -7.29 12.53 1.07
CA ALA A 111 -8.66 12.37 0.58
C ALA A 111 -9.55 11.60 1.55
N ALA A 112 -9.03 10.55 2.20
CA ALA A 112 -9.75 9.82 3.25
C ALA A 112 -10.03 10.72 4.45
N TRP A 113 -9.07 11.57 4.84
CA TRP A 113 -9.29 12.58 5.88
C TRP A 113 -10.39 13.59 5.49
N LEU A 114 -10.38 14.11 4.24
CA LEU A 114 -11.44 15.01 3.73
C LEU A 114 -12.81 14.32 3.73
N SER A 115 -12.87 13.07 3.27
CA SER A 115 -14.11 12.27 3.23
C SER A 115 -14.75 12.17 4.62
N ARG A 116 -13.92 11.97 5.66
CA ARG A 116 -14.39 11.94 7.06
C ARG A 116 -14.99 13.28 7.52
N GLN A 117 -14.52 14.41 6.99
CA GLN A 117 -15.05 15.74 7.35
C GLN A 117 -16.47 15.99 6.81
N LYS A 118 -16.97 15.20 5.85
CA LYS A 118 -18.32 15.35 5.27
C LYS A 118 -18.62 16.80 4.79
N GLY A 119 -17.62 17.43 4.17
CA GLY A 119 -17.73 18.81 3.67
C GLY A 119 -17.71 19.91 4.75
N THR A 120 -17.54 19.59 6.03
CA THR A 120 -17.56 20.60 7.11
C THR A 120 -16.26 21.41 7.22
N SER A 121 -15.12 20.85 6.79
CA SER A 121 -13.84 21.55 6.73
C SER A 121 -12.96 20.98 5.63
N THR A 122 -12.26 21.85 4.92
CA THR A 122 -11.14 21.50 4.01
C THR A 122 -9.78 21.76 4.65
N MET A 123 -9.76 22.43 5.80
CA MET A 123 -8.56 22.91 6.49
C MET A 123 -8.10 21.90 7.53
N LEU A 124 -6.90 21.35 7.33
CA LEU A 124 -6.20 20.53 8.32
C LEU A 124 -5.21 21.43 9.07
N ASN A 125 -5.28 21.48 10.40
CA ASN A 125 -4.24 22.13 11.18
C ASN A 125 -3.04 21.18 11.30
N GLY A 126 -1.87 21.61 10.85
CA GLY A 126 -0.60 20.90 11.02
C GLY A 126 -0.22 20.72 12.50
N LEU A 127 0.78 19.87 12.75
CA LEU A 127 1.43 19.76 14.06
C LEU A 127 2.11 21.07 14.47
N ASN A 128 2.52 21.90 13.50
CA ASN A 128 3.02 23.25 13.71
C ASN A 128 1.90 24.30 13.93
N GLY A 129 0.63 23.88 13.92
CA GLY A 129 -0.55 24.75 14.07
C GLY A 129 -0.94 25.56 12.82
N GLN A 130 -0.20 25.43 11.72
CA GLN A 130 -0.51 26.14 10.47
C GLN A 130 -1.65 25.44 9.71
N PRO A 131 -2.54 26.21 9.07
CA PRO A 131 -3.67 25.66 8.34
C PRO A 131 -3.23 25.17 6.94
N LEU A 132 -3.63 23.95 6.59
CA LEU A 132 -3.33 23.28 5.32
C LEU A 132 -4.64 23.07 4.54
N ASP A 133 -4.79 23.71 3.38
CA ASP A 133 -5.99 23.56 2.54
C ASP A 133 -5.88 22.31 1.65
N ILE A 134 -6.33 21.18 2.20
CA ILE A 134 -6.18 19.88 1.56
C ILE A 134 -7.02 19.78 0.28
N ALA A 135 -8.21 20.36 0.25
CA ALA A 135 -9.06 20.34 -0.94
C ALA A 135 -8.43 21.12 -2.10
N LEU A 136 -7.83 22.28 -1.80
CA LEU A 136 -7.08 23.05 -2.78
C LEU A 136 -5.86 22.30 -3.31
N TRP A 137 -5.10 21.61 -2.45
CA TRP A 137 -3.95 20.81 -2.88
C TRP A 137 -4.33 19.71 -3.85
N LEU A 138 -5.38 18.94 -3.54
CA LEU A 138 -5.88 17.88 -4.42
C LEU A 138 -6.39 18.46 -5.74
N LYS A 139 -7.16 19.55 -5.69
CA LYS A 139 -7.64 20.24 -6.90
C LYS A 139 -6.48 20.68 -7.80
N LYS A 140 -5.45 21.30 -7.22
CA LYS A 140 -4.23 21.69 -7.93
C LYS A 140 -3.51 20.48 -8.54
N ALA A 141 -3.29 19.43 -7.76
CA ALA A 141 -2.62 18.22 -8.22
C ALA A 141 -3.33 17.59 -9.43
N PHE A 142 -4.66 17.45 -9.39
CA PHE A 142 -5.39 16.87 -10.52
C PHE A 142 -5.36 17.77 -11.76
N LEU A 143 -5.54 19.09 -11.61
CA LEU A 143 -5.54 19.99 -12.77
C LEU A 143 -4.15 20.11 -13.41
N ALA A 144 -3.12 20.28 -12.60
CA ALA A 144 -1.74 20.37 -13.06
C ALA A 144 -1.19 19.03 -13.57
N GLY A 145 -1.61 17.91 -12.96
CA GLY A 145 -1.13 16.57 -13.29
C GLY A 145 -1.72 16.02 -14.58
N THR A 146 -2.90 16.51 -14.97
CA THR A 146 -3.61 16.09 -16.19
C THR A 146 -3.54 17.11 -17.32
N ASP A 147 -2.80 18.20 -17.16
CA ASP A 147 -2.55 19.21 -18.19
C ASP A 147 -1.22 18.93 -18.92
N PRO A 148 -1.22 18.54 -20.21
CA PRO A 148 -0.01 18.26 -20.98
C PRO A 148 0.95 19.45 -21.12
N ALA A 149 0.47 20.69 -20.98
CA ALA A 149 1.30 21.89 -21.05
C ALA A 149 1.98 22.23 -19.71
N HIS A 150 1.52 21.65 -18.61
CA HIS A 150 2.04 21.94 -17.28
C HIS A 150 3.37 21.19 -17.02
N PRO A 151 4.39 21.82 -16.40
CA PRO A 151 5.66 21.16 -16.07
C PRO A 151 5.50 19.92 -15.17
N GLY A 152 4.38 19.84 -14.45
CA GLY A 152 3.97 18.74 -13.58
C GLY A 152 3.08 17.68 -14.23
N TYR A 153 2.88 17.68 -15.55
CA TYR A 153 2.10 16.66 -16.24
C TYR A 153 2.57 15.24 -15.86
N TRP A 154 1.64 14.35 -15.51
CA TRP A 154 1.93 12.96 -15.17
C TRP A 154 2.34 12.12 -16.40
N GLY A 155 2.16 12.67 -17.60
CA GLY A 155 2.61 12.06 -18.85
C GLY A 155 1.61 11.08 -19.43
N GLU A 156 1.93 10.59 -20.62
CA GLU A 156 1.14 9.58 -21.33
C GLU A 156 1.44 8.18 -20.81
N LEU A 157 0.42 7.37 -20.58
CA LEU A 157 0.57 5.99 -20.14
C LEU A 157 0.90 5.09 -21.34
N HIS A 158 1.69 4.05 -21.09
CA HIS A 158 1.99 2.99 -22.05
C HIS A 158 1.92 1.62 -21.36
N ASP A 159 2.10 0.55 -22.12
CA ASP A 159 2.08 -0.80 -21.57
C ASP A 159 3.13 -0.98 -20.47
N TYR A 160 2.75 -1.71 -19.40
CA TYR A 160 3.61 -2.06 -18.26
C TYR A 160 4.19 -0.86 -17.49
N ASP A 161 3.55 0.29 -17.59
CA ASP A 161 3.95 1.52 -16.95
C ASP A 161 3.56 1.57 -15.47
N GLN A 162 4.48 2.01 -14.62
CA GLN A 162 4.22 2.24 -13.20
C GLN A 162 3.05 3.22 -12.99
N ARG A 163 2.84 4.18 -13.90
CA ARG A 163 1.75 5.15 -13.84
C ARG A 163 0.36 4.50 -13.90
N ILE A 164 0.25 3.27 -14.39
CA ILE A 164 -0.98 2.47 -14.29
C ILE A 164 -1.27 2.10 -12.84
N CYS A 165 -0.24 1.77 -12.05
CA CYS A 165 -0.41 1.50 -10.61
C CYS A 165 -0.80 2.78 -9.87
N GLU A 166 -0.09 3.88 -10.16
CA GLU A 166 -0.31 5.16 -9.49
C GLU A 166 -1.67 5.77 -9.82
N SER A 167 -2.20 5.55 -11.03
CA SER A 167 -3.52 6.05 -11.42
C SER A 167 -4.67 5.45 -10.58
N ALA A 168 -4.52 4.24 -10.05
CA ALA A 168 -5.53 3.65 -9.16
C ALA A 168 -5.67 4.42 -7.83
N ASP A 169 -4.54 4.79 -7.22
CA ASP A 169 -4.55 5.57 -5.98
C ASP A 169 -5.02 7.02 -6.24
N LEU A 170 -4.63 7.63 -7.38
CA LEU A 170 -5.13 8.94 -7.81
C LEU A 170 -6.64 8.92 -8.04
N ALA A 171 -7.17 7.90 -8.74
CA ALA A 171 -8.61 7.75 -8.96
C ALA A 171 -9.36 7.57 -7.64
N LEU A 172 -8.85 6.70 -6.75
CA LEU A 172 -9.43 6.52 -5.43
C LEU A 172 -9.46 7.84 -4.62
N ALA A 173 -8.38 8.62 -4.66
CA ALA A 173 -8.32 9.91 -3.99
C ALA A 173 -9.37 10.90 -4.55
N LEU A 174 -9.57 10.91 -5.86
CA LEU A 174 -10.62 11.73 -6.50
C LEU A 174 -12.02 11.31 -6.04
N TRP A 175 -12.29 10.00 -5.98
CA TRP A 175 -13.56 9.47 -5.51
C TRP A 175 -13.81 9.75 -4.02
N LEU A 176 -12.80 9.57 -3.17
CA LEU A 176 -12.89 9.84 -1.73
C LEU A 176 -13.16 11.32 -1.44
N SER A 177 -12.55 12.22 -2.22
CA SER A 177 -12.67 13.67 -2.08
C SER A 177 -13.79 14.29 -2.95
N ARG A 178 -14.63 13.47 -3.60
CA ARG A 178 -15.55 13.92 -4.65
C ARG A 178 -16.49 15.06 -4.22
N GLU A 179 -16.98 15.03 -2.98
CA GLU A 179 -17.91 16.02 -2.45
C GLU A 179 -17.28 17.41 -2.28
N THR A 180 -15.96 17.48 -2.10
CA THR A 180 -15.20 18.73 -1.87
C THR A 180 -14.33 19.13 -3.05
N VAL A 181 -13.92 18.19 -3.90
CA VAL A 181 -13.03 18.44 -5.04
C VAL A 181 -13.80 18.31 -6.35
N TRP A 182 -14.27 17.10 -6.70
CA TRP A 182 -14.88 16.79 -8.00
C TRP A 182 -16.10 17.67 -8.33
N THR A 183 -17.00 17.87 -7.36
CA THR A 183 -18.21 18.70 -7.49
C THR A 183 -17.92 20.18 -7.72
N THR A 184 -16.70 20.65 -7.38
CA THR A 184 -16.28 22.06 -7.55
C THR A 184 -15.56 22.33 -8.86
N LEU A 185 -15.33 21.27 -9.65
CA LEU A 185 -14.67 21.37 -10.95
C LEU A 185 -15.68 21.78 -12.02
N THR A 186 -15.22 22.59 -12.97
CA THR A 186 -16.03 22.86 -14.17
C THR A 186 -16.11 21.60 -15.04
N TYR A 187 -17.10 21.55 -15.93
CA TYR A 187 -17.22 20.46 -16.89
C TYR A 187 -15.96 20.25 -17.74
N GLY A 188 -15.28 21.35 -18.13
CA GLY A 188 -14.00 21.28 -18.86
C GLY A 188 -12.88 20.64 -18.04
N GLN A 189 -12.79 20.98 -16.75
CA GLN A 189 -11.82 20.40 -15.83
C GLN A 189 -12.09 18.91 -15.57
N GLN A 190 -13.36 18.53 -15.39
CA GLN A 190 -13.76 17.13 -15.27
C GLN A 190 -13.38 16.33 -16.52
N LYS A 191 -13.63 16.88 -17.72
CA LYS A 191 -13.23 16.26 -18.98
C LYS A 191 -11.72 16.06 -19.10
N GLN A 192 -10.93 17.05 -18.72
CA GLN A 192 -9.47 16.96 -18.73
C GLN A 192 -8.97 15.81 -17.85
N ILE A 193 -9.48 15.72 -16.61
CA ILE A 193 -9.09 14.67 -15.66
C ILE A 193 -9.50 13.29 -16.16
N VAL A 194 -10.74 13.14 -16.63
CA VAL A 194 -11.26 11.88 -17.18
C VAL A 194 -10.45 11.44 -18.39
N ALA A 195 -10.08 12.36 -19.28
CA ALA A 195 -9.27 12.05 -20.45
C ALA A 195 -7.90 11.44 -20.07
N TRP A 196 -7.26 11.96 -19.03
CA TRP A 196 -6.00 11.38 -18.55
C TRP A 196 -6.20 9.97 -17.99
N PHE A 197 -7.23 9.75 -17.16
CA PHE A 197 -7.52 8.43 -16.58
C PHE A 197 -7.89 7.38 -17.63
N LYS A 198 -8.64 7.76 -18.68
CA LYS A 198 -9.07 6.84 -19.75
C LYS A 198 -7.92 6.16 -20.50
N GLN A 199 -6.69 6.70 -20.42
CA GLN A 199 -5.52 6.06 -21.02
C GLN A 199 -5.31 4.62 -20.52
N VAL A 200 -5.65 4.30 -19.25
CA VAL A 200 -5.46 2.95 -18.70
C VAL A 200 -6.22 1.87 -19.47
N ASN A 201 -7.31 2.22 -20.16
CA ASN A 201 -8.13 1.29 -20.93
C ASN A 201 -7.38 0.70 -22.14
N HIS A 202 -6.29 1.35 -22.55
CA HIS A 202 -5.47 0.92 -23.69
C HIS A 202 -4.15 0.29 -23.25
N CYS A 203 -3.90 0.14 -21.95
CA CYS A 203 -2.62 -0.35 -21.43
C CYS A 203 -2.67 -1.84 -21.04
N GLN A 204 -1.62 -2.57 -21.43
CA GLN A 204 -1.33 -3.89 -20.91
C GLN A 204 -0.68 -3.80 -19.52
N THR A 205 -0.94 -4.82 -18.70
CA THR A 205 -0.40 -4.95 -17.35
C THR A 205 0.27 -6.29 -17.17
N VAL A 206 1.18 -6.39 -16.20
CA VAL A 206 1.69 -7.70 -15.77
C VAL A 206 0.51 -8.56 -15.29
N ASP A 207 0.55 -9.86 -15.61
CA ASP A 207 -0.52 -10.81 -15.30
C ASP A 207 -0.46 -11.27 -13.83
N ASN A 208 -0.84 -10.35 -12.95
CA ASN A 208 -0.83 -10.52 -11.50
C ASN A 208 -1.83 -9.52 -10.86
N ASN A 209 -1.60 -9.11 -9.61
CA ASN A 209 -2.44 -8.11 -8.95
C ASN A 209 -2.58 -6.77 -9.74
N TRP A 210 -1.74 -6.50 -10.74
CA TRP A 210 -1.84 -5.28 -11.56
C TRP A 210 -3.17 -5.13 -12.29
N HIS A 211 -3.89 -6.21 -12.57
CA HIS A 211 -5.23 -6.10 -13.15
C HIS A 211 -6.19 -5.29 -12.27
N LEU A 212 -5.98 -5.24 -10.95
CA LEU A 212 -6.81 -4.43 -10.05
C LEU A 212 -6.67 -2.92 -10.30
N PHE A 213 -5.53 -2.44 -10.81
CA PHE A 213 -5.29 -1.00 -10.93
C PHE A 213 -6.16 -0.34 -12.02
N PRO A 214 -6.19 -0.82 -13.29
CA PRO A 214 -7.13 -0.30 -14.28
C PRO A 214 -8.59 -0.46 -13.85
N LEU A 215 -8.95 -1.57 -13.19
CA LEU A 215 -10.30 -1.81 -12.70
C LEU A 215 -10.73 -0.78 -11.64
N THR A 216 -9.83 -0.40 -10.72
CA THR A 216 -10.09 0.70 -9.77
C THR A 216 -10.40 1.99 -10.51
N VAL A 217 -9.61 2.35 -11.52
CA VAL A 217 -9.83 3.57 -12.32
C VAL A 217 -11.18 3.50 -13.03
N GLN A 218 -11.49 2.39 -13.70
CA GLN A 218 -12.74 2.21 -14.44
C GLN A 218 -13.97 2.33 -13.54
N LEU A 219 -13.97 1.70 -12.36
CA LEU A 219 -15.07 1.83 -11.40
C LEU A 219 -15.23 3.26 -10.87
N VAL A 220 -14.13 3.93 -10.57
CA VAL A 220 -14.16 5.33 -10.14
C VAL A 220 -14.75 6.22 -11.23
N ILE A 221 -14.27 6.09 -12.47
CA ILE A 221 -14.74 6.92 -13.59
C ILE A 221 -16.23 6.65 -13.83
N ASN A 222 -16.66 5.39 -13.86
CA ASN A 222 -18.08 5.05 -13.97
C ASN A 222 -18.90 5.69 -12.84
N SER A 223 -18.46 5.61 -11.58
CA SER A 223 -19.14 6.24 -10.44
C SER A 223 -19.24 7.76 -10.55
N LEU A 224 -18.25 8.44 -11.15
CA LEU A 224 -18.21 9.89 -11.26
C LEU A 224 -18.91 10.45 -12.50
N THR A 225 -18.97 9.68 -13.60
CA THR A 225 -19.43 10.17 -14.91
C THR A 225 -20.57 9.35 -15.52
N GLY A 226 -20.79 8.12 -15.06
CA GLY A 226 -21.68 7.13 -15.70
C GLY A 226 -21.07 6.46 -16.93
N GLU A 227 -19.80 6.73 -17.26
CA GLU A 227 -19.12 6.10 -18.39
C GLU A 227 -18.55 4.73 -17.98
N ASP A 228 -19.21 3.66 -18.42
CA ASP A 228 -18.79 2.30 -18.13
C ASP A 228 -17.77 1.77 -19.14
N HIS A 229 -16.58 1.44 -18.65
CA HIS A 229 -15.49 0.81 -19.38
C HIS A 229 -14.94 -0.40 -18.63
N PHE A 230 -15.72 -1.00 -17.73
CA PHE A 230 -15.24 -2.05 -16.85
C PHE A 230 -14.83 -3.31 -17.63
N ASP A 231 -13.59 -3.74 -17.44
CA ASP A 231 -13.04 -4.94 -18.08
C ASP A 231 -13.35 -6.20 -17.23
N HIS A 232 -14.48 -6.84 -17.52
CA HIS A 232 -14.86 -8.08 -16.84
C HIS A 232 -13.84 -9.22 -17.02
N THR A 233 -13.12 -9.27 -18.15
CA THR A 233 -12.10 -10.30 -18.38
C THR A 233 -10.94 -10.17 -17.39
N ARG A 234 -10.47 -8.96 -17.12
CA ARG A 234 -9.47 -8.70 -16.07
C ARG A 234 -9.97 -9.09 -14.69
N TYR A 235 -11.22 -8.79 -14.37
CA TYR A 235 -11.79 -9.15 -13.08
C TYR A 235 -11.93 -10.66 -12.92
N HIS A 236 -12.38 -11.37 -13.96
CA HIS A 236 -12.37 -12.83 -13.98
C HIS A 236 -10.96 -13.39 -13.78
N ARG A 237 -9.94 -12.78 -14.42
CA ARG A 237 -8.53 -13.16 -14.22
C ARG A 237 -8.07 -12.98 -12.77
N ILE A 238 -8.50 -11.93 -12.08
CA ILE A 238 -8.26 -11.77 -10.63
C ILE A 238 -8.91 -12.89 -9.81
N LYS A 239 -10.14 -13.32 -10.15
CA LYS A 239 -10.81 -14.44 -9.46
C LYS A 239 -10.11 -15.78 -9.71
N GLU A 240 -9.41 -15.95 -10.83
CA GLU A 240 -8.56 -17.11 -11.07
C GLU A 240 -7.38 -17.18 -10.08
N PHE A 241 -6.90 -16.03 -9.61
CA PHE A 241 -5.84 -15.96 -8.60
C PHE A 241 -6.28 -16.32 -7.18
N TYR A 242 -7.60 -16.38 -6.91
CA TYR A 242 -8.12 -16.85 -5.62
C TYR A 242 -7.92 -18.36 -5.46
N VAL A 243 -7.21 -18.78 -4.41
CA VAL A 243 -6.81 -20.18 -4.19
C VAL A 243 -7.59 -20.90 -3.08
N GLY A 244 -8.44 -20.19 -2.34
CA GLY A 244 -9.17 -20.71 -1.18
C GLY A 244 -8.72 -20.08 0.14
N ASP A 245 -9.47 -20.32 1.21
CA ASP A 245 -9.22 -19.78 2.56
C ASP A 245 -9.00 -18.25 2.62
N GLY A 246 -9.54 -17.50 1.65
CA GLY A 246 -9.31 -16.06 1.56
C GLY A 246 -8.00 -15.64 0.85
N TRP A 247 -7.15 -16.57 0.42
CA TRP A 247 -5.85 -16.23 -0.15
C TRP A 247 -5.89 -16.05 -1.67
N PHE A 248 -5.07 -15.11 -2.14
CA PHE A 248 -4.77 -14.89 -3.56
C PHE A 248 -3.29 -15.17 -3.83
N ARG A 249 -3.01 -15.84 -4.95
CA ARG A 249 -1.64 -15.97 -5.49
C ARG A 249 -1.34 -14.80 -6.42
N ASP A 250 -0.19 -14.14 -6.29
CA ASP A 250 0.16 -12.97 -7.12
C ASP A 250 0.61 -13.37 -8.54
N GLY A 251 -0.35 -13.78 -9.38
CA GLY A 251 -0.09 -14.37 -10.69
C GLY A 251 0.28 -15.85 -10.62
N ALA A 252 0.31 -16.51 -11.79
CA ALA A 252 0.53 -17.96 -11.88
C ALA A 252 1.88 -18.46 -11.33
N LYS A 253 2.89 -17.56 -11.22
CA LYS A 253 4.22 -17.84 -10.64
C LYS A 253 4.49 -17.02 -9.37
N GLY A 254 3.44 -16.41 -8.81
CA GLY A 254 3.52 -15.68 -7.54
C GLY A 254 3.73 -16.59 -6.34
N ASN A 255 4.21 -16.02 -5.25
CA ASN A 255 4.21 -16.67 -3.95
C ASN A 255 2.98 -16.20 -3.14
N TYR A 256 2.75 -16.82 -1.98
CA TYR A 256 1.90 -16.25 -0.94
C TYR A 256 2.79 -15.35 -0.07
N ASP A 257 2.85 -14.08 -0.39
CA ASP A 257 3.57 -13.06 0.39
C ASP A 257 2.60 -12.45 1.44
N TYR A 258 3.12 -11.87 2.52
CA TYR A 258 2.34 -11.02 3.42
C TYR A 258 1.67 -9.87 2.65
N TYR A 259 2.30 -9.36 1.59
CA TYR A 259 1.69 -8.39 0.69
C TYR A 259 0.33 -8.84 0.12
N ASN A 260 0.17 -10.12 -0.20
CA ASN A 260 -1.09 -10.66 -0.72
C ASN A 260 -2.24 -10.49 0.29
N ALA A 261 -1.94 -10.47 1.58
CA ALA A 261 -2.92 -10.31 2.65
C ALA A 261 -3.77 -9.05 2.47
N TRP A 262 -3.18 -7.95 2.01
CA TRP A 262 -3.89 -6.67 1.87
C TRP A 262 -3.87 -6.11 0.45
N GLY A 263 -2.92 -6.49 -0.40
CA GLY A 263 -2.75 -5.94 -1.75
C GLY A 263 -3.99 -6.13 -2.62
N PHE A 264 -4.62 -7.30 -2.55
CA PHE A 264 -5.88 -7.60 -3.25
C PHE A 264 -7.09 -6.97 -2.54
N TYR A 265 -7.20 -7.21 -1.23
CA TYR A 265 -8.36 -6.79 -0.45
C TYR A 265 -8.52 -5.28 -0.33
N TYR A 266 -7.45 -4.50 -0.45
CA TYR A 266 -7.58 -3.04 -0.49
C TYR A 266 -8.40 -2.60 -1.71
N SER A 267 -8.07 -3.08 -2.91
CA SER A 267 -8.85 -2.74 -4.11
C SER A 267 -10.26 -3.33 -4.06
N LEU A 268 -10.42 -4.59 -3.66
CA LEU A 268 -11.74 -5.24 -3.58
C LEU A 268 -12.65 -4.55 -2.55
N TYR A 269 -12.10 -4.08 -1.43
CA TYR A 269 -12.84 -3.26 -0.46
C TYR A 269 -13.37 -1.99 -1.13
N TRP A 270 -12.53 -1.26 -1.86
CA TRP A 270 -12.97 -0.04 -2.54
C TRP A 270 -13.95 -0.31 -3.68
N PHE A 271 -13.88 -1.46 -4.37
CA PHE A 271 -14.88 -1.84 -5.37
C PHE A 271 -16.27 -1.91 -4.73
N ASP A 272 -16.40 -2.58 -3.57
CA ASP A 272 -17.68 -2.65 -2.82
C ASP A 272 -18.11 -1.30 -2.24
N GLN A 273 -17.19 -0.40 -1.90
CA GLN A 273 -17.54 0.95 -1.44
C GLN A 273 -18.04 1.85 -2.58
N ILE A 274 -17.43 1.73 -3.77
CA ILE A 274 -17.76 2.53 -4.95
C ILE A 274 -19.06 2.04 -5.58
N ASP A 275 -19.19 0.72 -5.77
CA ASP A 275 -20.38 0.05 -6.27
C ASP A 275 -20.72 -1.15 -5.37
N PRO A 276 -21.61 -0.98 -4.38
CA PRO A 276 -22.03 -2.05 -3.48
C PRO A 276 -22.73 -3.24 -4.15
N SER A 277 -23.09 -3.13 -5.43
CA SER A 277 -23.76 -4.17 -6.23
C SER A 277 -22.82 -4.95 -7.17
N PHE A 278 -21.56 -4.54 -7.28
CA PHE A 278 -20.61 -5.04 -8.28
C PHE A 278 -20.37 -6.57 -8.23
N ASP A 279 -19.88 -7.09 -7.10
CA ASP A 279 -19.73 -8.54 -6.83
C ASP A 279 -19.71 -8.80 -5.31
N PRO A 280 -20.78 -8.41 -4.59
CA PRO A 280 -20.79 -8.44 -3.13
C PRO A 280 -20.64 -9.85 -2.58
N GLU A 281 -21.15 -10.87 -3.27
CA GLU A 281 -21.06 -12.27 -2.85
C GLU A 281 -19.60 -12.73 -2.78
N PHE A 282 -18.82 -12.53 -3.85
CA PHE A 282 -17.42 -12.97 -3.86
C PHE A 282 -16.54 -12.12 -2.95
N ILE A 283 -16.66 -10.79 -3.04
CA ILE A 283 -15.78 -9.88 -2.30
C ILE A 283 -15.94 -10.08 -0.80
N ARG A 284 -17.18 -10.09 -0.30
CA ARG A 284 -17.46 -10.19 1.14
C ARG A 284 -17.17 -11.60 1.66
N ALA A 285 -17.57 -12.65 0.93
CA ALA A 285 -17.31 -14.03 1.37
C ALA A 285 -15.81 -14.37 1.40
N SER A 286 -15.04 -13.96 0.39
CA SER A 286 -13.60 -14.19 0.37
C SER A 286 -12.89 -13.44 1.50
N LEU A 287 -13.22 -12.15 1.72
CA LEU A 287 -12.63 -11.36 2.79
C LEU A 287 -12.96 -11.90 4.19
N GLN A 288 -14.18 -12.40 4.37
CA GLN A 288 -14.60 -13.05 5.61
C GLN A 288 -13.81 -14.35 5.85
N ALA A 289 -13.63 -15.17 4.81
CA ALA A 289 -12.80 -16.38 4.89
C ALA A 289 -11.35 -16.04 5.27
N PHE A 290 -10.79 -15.00 4.65
CA PHE A 290 -9.44 -14.51 4.94
C PHE A 290 -9.29 -14.06 6.41
N SER A 291 -10.20 -13.20 6.85
CA SER A 291 -10.15 -12.56 8.17
C SER A 291 -10.37 -13.54 9.33
N LYS A 292 -10.97 -14.70 9.08
CA LYS A 292 -11.15 -15.76 10.07
C LYS A 292 -9.82 -16.18 10.69
N ASN A 293 -8.85 -16.53 9.86
CA ASN A 293 -7.54 -17.03 10.32
C ASN A 293 -6.50 -15.92 10.43
N TYR A 294 -6.55 -14.92 9.53
CA TYR A 294 -5.55 -13.85 9.48
C TYR A 294 -5.51 -12.99 10.76
N ARG A 295 -6.63 -12.87 11.50
CA ARG A 295 -6.66 -12.17 12.80
C ARG A 295 -5.64 -12.71 13.81
N ALA A 296 -5.30 -14.00 13.73
CA ALA A 296 -4.39 -14.66 14.64
C ALA A 296 -2.91 -14.36 14.36
N PHE A 297 -2.59 -13.63 13.27
CA PHE A 297 -1.21 -13.31 12.90
C PHE A 297 -0.67 -12.12 13.70
N PHE A 298 -1.56 -11.30 14.27
CA PHE A 298 -1.21 -10.10 14.99
C PHE A 298 -0.78 -10.44 16.42
N THR A 299 0.31 -9.83 16.85
CA THR A 299 0.81 -9.90 18.22
C THR A 299 1.09 -8.49 18.74
N PRO A 300 1.20 -8.30 20.07
CA PRO A 300 1.63 -7.02 20.64
C PRO A 300 3.06 -6.61 20.24
N VAL A 301 3.84 -7.54 19.70
CA VAL A 301 5.28 -7.38 19.40
C VAL A 301 5.60 -7.71 17.94
N GLY A 302 4.66 -7.44 17.02
CA GLY A 302 4.83 -7.62 15.59
C GLY A 302 3.93 -8.69 14.99
N LEU A 303 4.28 -9.16 13.79
CA LEU A 303 3.54 -10.17 13.05
C LEU A 303 4.49 -10.94 12.11
N PRO A 304 4.15 -12.17 11.71
CA PRO A 304 4.95 -12.92 10.76
C PRO A 304 4.94 -12.24 9.38
N LEU A 305 6.08 -11.67 8.99
CA LEU A 305 6.26 -11.10 7.65
C LEU A 305 7.01 -12.10 6.78
N PHE A 306 6.32 -12.67 5.80
CA PHE A 306 6.89 -13.60 4.83
C PHE A 306 6.77 -13.04 3.41
N GLY A 307 7.70 -13.41 2.54
CA GLY A 307 7.70 -12.96 1.15
C GLY A 307 8.24 -11.54 0.95
N ARG A 308 7.64 -10.79 0.03
CA ARG A 308 8.07 -9.44 -0.42
C ARG A 308 7.38 -8.29 0.31
N SER A 309 7.82 -7.06 -0.01
CA SER A 309 7.15 -5.81 0.37
C SER A 309 7.01 -5.59 1.88
N ALA A 310 8.00 -6.06 2.67
CA ALA A 310 8.02 -5.90 4.12
C ALA A 310 7.97 -4.42 4.55
N CYS A 311 8.44 -3.51 3.70
CA CYS A 311 8.39 -2.07 3.94
C CYS A 311 6.96 -1.50 4.04
N TYR A 312 5.93 -2.24 3.60
CA TYR A 312 4.52 -1.84 3.68
C TYR A 312 3.81 -2.32 4.97
N ARG A 313 4.57 -2.67 6.01
CA ARG A 313 4.08 -3.31 7.25
C ARG A 313 2.89 -2.65 7.96
N LEU A 314 2.69 -1.33 7.90
CA LEU A 314 1.56 -0.69 8.59
C LEU A 314 0.22 -0.97 7.90
N ALA A 315 0.23 -1.51 6.67
CA ALA A 315 -0.96 -1.91 5.95
C ALA A 315 -1.57 -3.23 6.46
N ALA A 316 -0.90 -3.94 7.38
CA ALA A 316 -1.21 -5.32 7.76
C ALA A 316 -2.67 -5.53 8.12
N SER A 317 -3.23 -4.61 8.92
CA SER A 317 -4.58 -4.71 9.46
C SER A 317 -5.67 -4.21 8.51
N ALA A 318 -5.33 -3.73 7.31
CA ALA A 318 -6.30 -3.22 6.35
C ALA A 318 -7.44 -4.23 6.03
N PRO A 319 -7.18 -5.53 5.85
CA PRO A 319 -8.24 -6.52 5.60
C PRO A 319 -9.18 -6.70 6.80
N LEU A 320 -8.66 -6.62 8.02
CA LEU A 320 -9.46 -6.74 9.24
C LEU A 320 -10.41 -5.55 9.40
N LEU A 321 -9.94 -4.34 9.11
CA LEU A 321 -10.76 -3.13 9.09
C LEU A 321 -11.82 -3.17 7.98
N ALA A 322 -11.44 -3.62 6.78
CA ALA A 322 -12.36 -3.82 5.67
C ALA A 322 -13.47 -4.83 6.03
N ALA A 323 -13.11 -5.95 6.66
CA ALA A 323 -14.06 -7.01 7.01
C ALA A 323 -15.11 -6.53 8.00
N VAL A 324 -14.72 -5.79 9.05
CA VAL A 324 -15.69 -5.26 10.03
C VAL A 324 -16.61 -4.18 9.45
N ASP A 325 -16.13 -3.39 8.48
CA ASP A 325 -16.97 -2.40 7.78
C ASP A 325 -18.01 -3.09 6.89
N LEU A 326 -17.59 -4.08 6.10
CA LEU A 326 -18.49 -4.82 5.20
C LEU A 326 -19.48 -5.70 5.96
N ASN A 327 -19.08 -6.29 7.09
CA ASN A 327 -19.95 -7.10 7.93
C ASN A 327 -21.07 -6.28 8.60
N ARG A 328 -20.89 -4.98 8.87
CA ARG A 328 -21.99 -4.18 9.46
C ARG A 328 -23.16 -3.93 8.51
N ARG A 329 -22.93 -4.01 7.20
CA ARG A 329 -23.97 -3.79 6.19
C ARG A 329 -24.94 -4.98 6.08
N HIS A 330 -24.59 -6.14 6.63
CA HIS A 330 -25.35 -7.39 6.49
C HIS A 330 -25.36 -8.19 7.79
N SER A 331 -26.46 -8.87 8.14
CA SER A 331 -26.62 -9.64 9.38
C SER A 331 -25.79 -10.93 9.45
N TYR A 332 -24.51 -10.90 9.05
CA TYR A 332 -23.58 -12.01 9.17
C TYR A 332 -23.21 -12.22 10.64
N ARG A 333 -23.86 -13.20 11.27
CA ARG A 333 -23.56 -13.65 12.63
C ARG A 333 -22.35 -14.60 12.60
N GLY A 334 -21.33 -14.33 13.42
CA GLY A 334 -20.12 -15.17 13.58
C GLY A 334 -18.81 -14.61 13.01
N GLY A 335 -18.76 -13.32 12.66
CA GLY A 335 -17.59 -12.65 12.10
C GLY A 335 -16.60 -12.06 13.11
N LEU A 336 -15.48 -11.54 12.56
CA LEU A 336 -14.49 -10.74 13.29
C LEU A 336 -15.17 -9.59 14.06
N HIS A 337 -14.87 -9.46 15.35
CA HIS A 337 -15.40 -8.36 16.17
C HIS A 337 -14.65 -7.05 15.89
N LEU A 338 -15.36 -5.92 15.97
CA LEU A 338 -14.77 -4.58 15.81
C LEU A 338 -13.61 -4.34 16.79
N GLY A 339 -13.75 -4.81 18.04
CA GLY A 339 -12.70 -4.73 19.07
C GLY A 339 -11.43 -5.50 18.72
N GLU A 340 -11.54 -6.63 18.01
CA GLU A 340 -10.40 -7.42 17.55
C GLU A 340 -9.67 -6.70 16.41
N ALA A 341 -10.42 -6.18 15.43
CA ALA A 341 -9.86 -5.40 14.33
C ALA A 341 -9.17 -4.11 14.83
N LYS A 342 -9.78 -3.43 15.81
CA LYS A 342 -9.21 -2.26 16.49
C LYS A 342 -7.89 -2.61 17.17
N ARG A 343 -7.86 -3.67 17.98
CA ARG A 343 -6.66 -4.13 18.69
C ARG A 343 -5.52 -4.47 17.72
N ALA A 344 -5.83 -5.19 16.64
CA ALA A 344 -4.84 -5.52 15.60
C ALA A 344 -4.28 -4.27 14.90
N PHE A 345 -5.15 -3.31 14.58
CA PHE A 345 -4.74 -2.03 13.97
C PHE A 345 -3.87 -1.20 14.90
N ARG A 346 -4.33 -0.96 16.15
CA ARG A 346 -3.58 -0.21 17.16
C ARG A 346 -2.20 -0.82 17.39
N THR A 347 -2.14 -2.11 17.73
CA THR A 347 -0.86 -2.78 18.07
C THR A 347 0.13 -2.76 16.93
N SER A 348 -0.34 -2.89 15.68
CA SER A 348 0.52 -2.77 14.49
C SER A 348 1.13 -1.38 14.37
N LEU A 349 0.31 -0.33 14.52
CA LEU A 349 0.83 1.05 14.46
C LEU A 349 1.80 1.32 15.62
N GLU A 350 1.39 1.04 16.86
CA GLU A 350 2.19 1.25 18.07
C GLU A 350 3.54 0.54 17.95
N TYR A 351 3.53 -0.75 17.64
CA TYR A 351 4.75 -1.54 17.57
C TYR A 351 5.73 -1.01 16.52
N PHE A 352 5.29 -0.82 15.27
CA PHE A 352 6.23 -0.39 14.22
C PHE A 352 6.66 1.07 14.39
N ILE A 353 5.73 1.98 14.69
CA ILE A 353 6.04 3.42 14.75
C ILE A 353 6.92 3.74 15.96
N SER A 354 6.65 3.17 17.14
CA SER A 354 7.49 3.36 18.33
C SER A 354 8.93 2.89 18.12
N HIS A 355 9.14 1.89 17.25
CA HIS A 355 10.46 1.36 16.92
C HIS A 355 11.11 2.02 15.69
N GLY A 356 10.55 3.12 15.16
CA GLY A 356 11.20 3.92 14.11
C GLY A 356 10.67 3.68 12.69
N ALA A 357 9.46 3.15 12.53
CA ALA A 357 8.89 2.90 11.21
C ALA A 357 8.55 4.15 10.37
N LEU A 358 8.60 5.33 10.98
CA LEU A 358 8.40 6.63 10.34
C LEU A 358 9.66 7.48 10.53
N GLN A 359 10.07 8.15 9.46
CA GLN A 359 11.17 9.11 9.47
C GLN A 359 10.99 10.09 8.33
N TYR A 360 11.41 11.34 8.53
CA TYR A 360 11.42 12.37 7.49
C TYR A 360 10.05 12.64 6.83
N GLY A 361 8.96 12.45 7.58
CA GLY A 361 7.60 12.61 7.09
C GLY A 361 6.99 11.40 6.37
N ALA A 362 7.69 10.26 6.34
CA ALA A 362 7.30 9.10 5.54
C ALA A 362 7.52 7.76 6.27
N PRO A 363 6.78 6.70 5.90
CA PRO A 363 7.17 5.34 6.26
C PRO A 363 8.51 4.95 5.67
N THR A 364 9.40 4.41 6.51
CA THR A 364 10.77 4.10 6.09
C THR A 364 10.82 3.02 5.01
N GLN A 365 11.89 3.01 4.22
CA GLN A 365 12.20 1.98 3.24
C GLN A 365 12.85 0.77 3.95
N GLY A 366 12.09 0.12 4.82
CA GLY A 366 12.50 -1.02 5.62
C GLY A 366 11.46 -1.33 6.71
N LEU A 367 11.86 -1.95 7.82
CA LEU A 367 10.93 -2.31 8.92
C LEU A 367 10.90 -1.30 10.07
N PHE A 368 12.06 -0.87 10.54
CA PHE A 368 12.20 0.02 11.72
C PHE A 368 13.10 1.23 11.41
N GLY A 369 13.43 1.37 10.14
CA GLY A 369 14.41 2.28 9.59
C GLY A 369 14.60 1.93 8.12
N ASP A 370 15.46 2.66 7.44
CA ASP A 370 15.80 2.38 6.05
C ASP A 370 16.78 1.20 5.94
N ASP A 371 16.40 0.16 5.22
CA ASP A 371 17.25 -1.00 4.94
C ASP A 371 17.07 -1.48 3.50
N ALA A 372 18.09 -1.23 2.66
CA ALA A 372 18.07 -1.64 1.25
C ALA A 372 17.89 -3.16 1.06
N ARG A 373 18.23 -3.96 2.07
CA ARG A 373 18.04 -5.41 2.02
C ARG A 373 16.56 -5.79 2.01
N LEU A 374 15.66 -4.93 2.47
CA LEU A 374 14.24 -5.22 2.71
C LEU A 374 13.31 -4.53 1.70
N VAL A 375 13.88 -3.97 0.64
CA VAL A 375 13.16 -3.11 -0.32
C VAL A 375 13.32 -3.68 -1.72
N ASP A 376 12.20 -4.03 -2.34
CA ASP A 376 12.18 -4.54 -3.71
C ASP A 376 12.61 -3.47 -4.73
N ASN A 377 13.15 -3.86 -5.88
CA ASN A 377 13.71 -2.92 -6.87
C ASN A 377 12.67 -1.96 -7.46
N TYR A 378 11.39 -2.34 -7.49
CA TYR A 378 10.33 -1.44 -7.94
C TYR A 378 9.99 -0.33 -6.95
N SER A 379 10.43 -0.43 -5.69
CA SER A 379 10.03 0.54 -4.66
C SER A 379 10.91 1.79 -4.66
N GLY A 380 10.31 2.96 -4.84
CA GLY A 380 10.99 4.26 -4.75
C GLY A 380 11.00 4.85 -3.35
N PRO A 381 11.49 6.10 -3.18
CA PRO A 381 11.52 6.81 -1.90
C PRO A 381 10.13 6.92 -1.24
N ALA A 382 9.10 7.14 -2.04
CA ALA A 382 7.72 7.30 -1.57
C ALA A 382 6.91 5.99 -1.59
N SER A 383 7.50 4.88 -2.05
CA SER A 383 6.71 3.66 -2.24
C SER A 383 6.07 3.14 -0.96
N SER A 384 6.75 3.31 0.18
CA SER A 384 6.30 2.84 1.49
C SER A 384 5.05 3.54 2.02
N PHE A 385 4.55 4.61 1.38
CA PHE A 385 3.26 5.22 1.73
C PHE A 385 2.06 4.28 1.58
N TRP A 386 2.18 3.18 0.81
CA TRP A 386 1.18 2.11 0.85
C TRP A 386 1.00 1.48 2.24
N SER A 387 1.94 1.67 3.17
CA SER A 387 1.75 1.37 4.59
C SER A 387 0.51 2.05 5.18
N LEU A 388 0.08 3.19 4.64
CA LEU A 388 -1.06 3.95 5.16
C LEU A 388 -2.43 3.41 4.71
N ARG A 389 -2.48 2.31 3.95
CA ARG A 389 -3.74 1.72 3.47
C ARG A 389 -4.72 1.34 4.60
N ALA A 390 -4.21 0.83 5.72
CA ALA A 390 -5.05 0.57 6.90
C ALA A 390 -5.59 1.87 7.52
N LEU A 391 -4.77 2.91 7.60
CA LEU A 391 -5.18 4.24 8.05
C LEU A 391 -6.27 4.82 7.15
N ASN A 392 -6.15 4.70 5.82
CA ASN A 392 -7.14 5.21 4.87
C ASN A 392 -8.52 4.58 5.11
N ILE A 393 -8.58 3.27 5.32
CA ILE A 393 -9.83 2.57 5.67
C ILE A 393 -10.36 3.08 7.02
N ALA A 394 -9.50 3.14 8.05
CA ALA A 394 -9.89 3.61 9.38
C ALA A 394 -10.44 5.04 9.37
N LEU A 395 -9.83 5.96 8.60
CA LEU A 395 -10.33 7.33 8.45
C LEU A 395 -11.70 7.36 7.76
N TYR A 396 -11.87 6.56 6.71
CA TYR A 396 -13.10 6.52 5.92
C TYR A 396 -14.30 5.92 6.68
N CYS A 397 -14.10 4.83 7.42
CA CYS A 397 -15.20 4.11 8.09
C CYS A 397 -15.26 4.32 9.62
N GLY A 398 -14.19 4.78 10.26
CA GLY A 398 -14.02 4.71 11.72
C GLY A 398 -15.13 5.39 12.52
N ASP A 399 -15.55 6.59 12.12
CA ASP A 399 -16.64 7.32 12.79
C ASP A 399 -17.98 6.60 12.62
N ARG A 400 -18.29 6.11 11.41
CA ARG A 400 -19.51 5.34 11.13
C ARG A 400 -19.53 4.02 11.91
N LEU A 401 -18.36 3.40 12.09
CA LEU A 401 -18.21 2.13 12.79
C LEU A 401 -18.22 2.26 14.31
N ASN A 402 -18.04 3.46 14.87
CA ASN A 402 -17.65 3.68 16.27
C ASN A 402 -16.32 2.97 16.61
N LEU A 403 -15.39 2.88 15.64
CA LEU A 403 -14.09 2.23 15.81
C LEU A 403 -13.31 2.85 16.98
N TRP A 404 -13.31 4.19 17.08
CA TRP A 404 -12.52 4.90 18.07
C TRP A 404 -12.99 4.66 19.50
N GLN A 405 -14.29 4.45 19.70
CA GLN A 405 -14.94 4.23 21.00
C GLN A 405 -15.09 2.75 21.36
N ALA A 406 -15.01 1.84 20.37
CA ALA A 406 -15.18 0.41 20.61
C ALA A 406 -14.18 -0.11 21.66
N GLU A 407 -14.66 -0.97 22.56
CA GLU A 407 -13.79 -1.70 23.48
C GLU A 407 -12.85 -2.62 22.69
N GLU A 408 -11.58 -2.66 23.08
CA GLU A 408 -10.62 -3.58 22.46
C GLU A 408 -10.83 -4.98 23.00
N HIS A 409 -10.85 -5.96 22.10
CA HIS A 409 -10.85 -7.36 22.47
C HIS A 409 -9.42 -7.89 22.37
N PRO A 410 -9.00 -8.82 23.27
CA PRO A 410 -7.67 -9.40 23.20
C PRO A 410 -7.41 -10.06 21.84
N LEU A 411 -6.19 -9.94 21.33
CA LEU A 411 -5.69 -10.72 20.19
C LEU A 411 -5.72 -12.22 20.53
N GLU A 412 -5.74 -13.10 19.54
CA GLU A 412 -5.78 -14.55 19.80
C GLU A 412 -4.60 -15.01 20.68
N ILE A 413 -3.40 -14.47 20.44
CA ILE A 413 -2.19 -14.77 21.22
C ILE A 413 -2.24 -14.23 22.67
N GLU A 414 -3.16 -13.31 22.96
CA GLU A 414 -3.44 -12.78 24.29
C GLU A 414 -4.48 -13.62 25.05
N ARG A 415 -5.11 -14.62 24.42
CA ARG A 415 -6.11 -15.51 25.04
C ARG A 415 -5.54 -16.87 25.45
N GLY A 416 -4.63 -17.44 24.65
CA GLY A 416 -4.05 -18.76 24.90
C GLY A 416 -3.17 -19.26 23.77
N ASP A 417 -2.62 -20.46 23.92
CA ASP A 417 -1.91 -21.16 22.85
C ASP A 417 -2.89 -21.57 21.75
N PHE A 418 -2.44 -21.58 20.50
CA PHE A 418 -3.26 -22.04 19.38
C PHE A 418 -2.41 -22.68 18.28
N SER A 419 -3.03 -23.57 17.49
CA SER A 419 -2.44 -24.05 16.24
C SER A 419 -3.54 -24.42 15.25
N PHE A 420 -3.33 -24.06 13.98
CA PHE A 420 -4.22 -24.41 12.88
C PHE A 420 -3.46 -24.47 11.55
N GLU A 421 -4.09 -25.05 10.54
CA GLU A 421 -3.57 -25.09 9.17
C GLU A 421 -4.37 -24.14 8.27
N ILE A 422 -3.71 -23.64 7.22
CA ILE A 422 -4.31 -22.90 6.11
C ILE A 422 -4.02 -23.72 4.84
N PRO A 423 -4.88 -24.68 4.49
CA PRO A 423 -4.63 -25.61 3.40
C PRO A 423 -4.37 -24.95 2.05
N ALA A 424 -5.06 -23.85 1.73
CA ALA A 424 -4.89 -23.16 0.45
C ALA A 424 -3.47 -22.64 0.17
N ILE A 425 -2.69 -22.37 1.23
CA ILE A 425 -1.30 -21.91 1.11
C ILE A 425 -0.30 -22.88 1.76
N GLU A 426 -0.75 -24.07 2.15
CA GLU A 426 0.07 -25.11 2.79
C GLU A 426 0.85 -24.57 4.00
N ALA A 427 0.20 -23.77 4.83
CA ALA A 427 0.85 -23.17 5.99
C ALA A 427 0.26 -23.70 7.29
N LYS A 428 1.13 -23.97 8.27
CA LYS A 428 0.75 -24.19 9.66
C LYS A 428 1.05 -22.94 10.48
N VAL A 429 0.09 -22.51 11.29
CA VAL A 429 0.23 -21.37 12.20
C VAL A 429 0.25 -21.90 13.63
N ILE A 430 1.17 -21.38 14.43
CA ILE A 430 1.34 -21.76 15.85
C ILE A 430 1.50 -20.48 16.67
N GLY A 431 0.64 -20.29 17.66
CA GLY A 431 0.73 -19.22 18.65
C GLY A 431 1.17 -19.76 20.00
N THR A 432 2.20 -19.16 20.59
CA THR A 432 2.69 -19.47 21.94
C THR A 432 2.38 -18.30 22.88
N PHE A 433 1.39 -18.48 23.75
CA PHE A 433 0.87 -17.49 24.68
C PHE A 433 1.96 -16.94 25.62
N LYS A 434 2.87 -17.80 26.10
CA LYS A 434 3.92 -17.41 27.05
C LYS A 434 4.92 -16.43 26.44
N THR A 435 5.25 -16.58 25.17
CA THR A 435 6.25 -15.76 24.46
C THR A 435 5.63 -14.67 23.61
N LYS A 436 4.29 -14.63 23.50
CA LYS A 436 3.53 -13.77 22.59
C LYS A 436 4.02 -13.86 21.15
N GLU A 437 4.37 -15.08 20.75
CA GLU A 437 4.96 -15.36 19.45
C GLU A 437 4.00 -16.13 18.57
N VAL A 438 3.88 -15.70 17.33
CA VAL A 438 3.16 -16.43 16.29
C VAL A 438 4.18 -16.85 15.23
N VAL A 439 4.14 -18.12 14.85
CA VAL A 439 5.03 -18.71 13.85
C VAL A 439 4.18 -19.26 12.71
N VAL A 440 4.55 -18.91 11.48
CA VAL A 440 3.99 -19.46 10.24
C VAL A 440 5.03 -20.37 9.61
N ILE A 441 4.66 -21.63 9.37
CA ILE A 441 5.52 -22.65 8.77
C ILE A 441 4.88 -23.09 7.45
N PHE A 442 5.55 -22.82 6.33
CA PHE A 442 5.15 -23.36 5.04
C PHE A 442 5.58 -24.83 4.93
N GLN A 443 4.65 -25.69 4.52
CA GLN A 443 4.83 -27.13 4.34
C GLN A 443 5.40 -27.48 2.96
N SER A 444 5.52 -26.49 2.07
CA SER A 444 6.17 -26.59 0.77
C SER A 444 7.29 -25.56 0.60
N GLU A 445 8.24 -25.90 -0.27
CA GLU A 445 9.38 -25.06 -0.59
C GLU A 445 9.27 -24.45 -2.00
N TYR A 446 9.73 -23.21 -2.13
CA TYR A 446 9.82 -22.51 -3.42
C TYR A 446 11.19 -22.68 -4.10
N CYS A 447 12.13 -23.37 -3.45
CA CYS A 447 13.51 -23.50 -3.92
C CYS A 447 13.91 -24.98 -3.96
N GLU A 448 14.38 -25.44 -5.12
CA GLU A 448 14.87 -26.83 -5.28
C GLU A 448 16.31 -27.01 -4.78
N GLN A 449 17.11 -25.93 -4.78
CA GLN A 449 18.52 -25.96 -4.38
C GLN A 449 18.74 -25.31 -3.02
N GLN A 450 19.17 -26.10 -2.05
CA GLN A 450 19.39 -25.64 -0.68
C GLN A 450 20.87 -25.35 -0.42
N ASP A 451 21.22 -24.06 -0.30
CA ASP A 451 22.53 -23.62 0.19
C ASP A 451 22.31 -22.75 1.45
N PRO A 452 22.91 -23.07 2.61
CA PRO A 452 22.86 -22.20 3.79
C PRO A 452 23.25 -20.74 3.53
N LEU A 453 24.13 -20.48 2.56
CA LEU A 453 24.58 -19.14 2.18
C LEU A 453 23.55 -18.37 1.33
N SER A 454 22.59 -19.04 0.70
CA SER A 454 21.50 -18.41 -0.06
C SER A 454 20.33 -17.99 0.84
N ARG A 455 20.19 -18.62 2.02
CA ARG A 455 19.15 -18.38 3.05
C ARG A 455 19.37 -17.13 3.90
N ARG A 456 19.76 -16.01 3.28
CA ARG A 456 20.02 -14.76 4.00
C ARG A 456 19.71 -13.52 3.17
N LEU A 457 19.59 -12.40 3.88
CA LEU A 457 19.56 -11.09 3.27
C LEU A 457 20.94 -10.76 2.67
N GLU A 458 20.98 -10.57 1.36
CA GLU A 458 22.17 -10.11 0.67
C GLU A 458 22.32 -8.60 0.81
N ARG A 459 23.56 -8.16 1.04
CA ARG A 459 23.92 -6.73 1.01
C ARG A 459 24.24 -6.31 -0.41
N GLN A 460 23.85 -5.08 -0.76
CA GLN A 460 24.23 -4.48 -2.03
C GLN A 460 25.75 -4.32 -2.09
N LYS A 461 26.37 -4.79 -3.18
CA LYS A 461 27.81 -4.64 -3.43
C LYS A 461 28.16 -3.16 -3.66
N LEU A 462 29.36 -2.74 -3.27
CA LEU A 462 29.80 -1.34 -3.39
C LEU A 462 29.70 -0.81 -4.84
N ALA A 463 30.13 -1.59 -5.83
CA ALA A 463 30.04 -1.21 -7.24
C ALA A 463 28.59 -0.95 -7.68
N ARG A 464 27.64 -1.78 -7.24
CA ARG A 464 26.21 -1.61 -7.52
C ARG A 464 25.63 -0.38 -6.81
N LYS A 465 26.08 -0.11 -5.59
CA LYS A 465 25.71 1.11 -4.86
C LYS A 465 26.20 2.37 -5.58
N ILE A 466 27.44 2.37 -6.08
CA ILE A 466 27.97 3.49 -6.88
C ILE A 466 27.15 3.66 -8.15
N GLN A 467 26.83 2.57 -8.85
CA GLN A 467 25.98 2.60 -10.05
C GLN A 467 24.60 3.20 -9.73
N GLU A 468 23.94 2.77 -8.65
CA GLU A 468 22.64 3.31 -8.21
C GLU A 468 22.68 4.81 -7.92
N ILE A 469 23.76 5.30 -7.29
CA ILE A 469 23.94 6.73 -7.01
C ILE A 469 24.06 7.54 -8.31
N LEU A 470 24.85 7.03 -9.27
CA LEU A 470 25.09 7.73 -10.53
C LEU A 470 23.86 7.73 -11.44
N THR A 471 23.23 6.57 -11.61
CA THR A 471 22.08 6.39 -12.51
C THR A 471 20.78 6.86 -11.88
N GLY A 472 20.70 6.91 -10.54
CA GLY A 472 19.47 7.18 -9.84
C GLY A 472 18.43 6.05 -9.99
N ARG A 473 18.88 4.82 -10.26
CA ARG A 473 18.08 3.60 -10.46
C ARG A 473 18.51 2.52 -9.47
N ALA A 474 17.54 1.80 -8.91
CA ALA A 474 17.80 0.70 -7.97
C ALA A 474 18.72 -0.40 -8.55
N GLU A 475 19.78 -0.72 -7.83
CA GLU A 475 20.73 -1.81 -8.16
C GLU A 475 20.91 -2.77 -6.96
N ARG A 476 19.90 -2.86 -6.10
CA ARG A 476 19.91 -3.68 -4.88
C ARG A 476 19.50 -5.13 -5.16
N PRO A 477 19.93 -6.10 -4.32
CA PRO A 477 19.59 -7.51 -4.52
C PRO A 477 18.11 -7.79 -4.20
N LYS A 478 17.53 -8.80 -4.86
CA LYS A 478 16.18 -9.28 -4.56
C LYS A 478 16.24 -10.22 -3.34
N ASN A 479 15.73 -9.77 -2.21
CA ASN A 479 15.79 -10.48 -0.93
C ASN A 479 14.44 -11.07 -0.50
N ASN A 480 13.76 -11.76 -1.42
CA ASN A 480 12.58 -12.55 -1.06
C ASN A 480 13.05 -13.83 -0.34
N LEU A 481 13.05 -13.80 0.99
CA LEU A 481 13.50 -14.93 1.84
C LEU A 481 12.71 -16.22 1.58
N LEU A 482 11.44 -16.11 1.16
CA LEU A 482 10.62 -17.27 0.81
C LEU A 482 11.15 -17.98 -0.43
N ARG A 483 11.62 -17.22 -1.43
CA ARG A 483 12.30 -17.77 -2.63
C ARG A 483 13.73 -18.23 -2.36
N LYS A 484 14.28 -17.86 -1.20
CA LYS A 484 15.59 -18.30 -0.72
C LYS A 484 15.51 -19.52 0.19
N GLY A 485 14.34 -20.15 0.30
CA GLY A 485 14.13 -21.39 1.06
C GLY A 485 13.90 -21.20 2.56
N ILE A 486 13.60 -19.98 3.03
CA ILE A 486 13.08 -19.79 4.39
C ILE A 486 11.57 -20.09 4.39
N THR A 487 11.17 -21.10 5.15
CA THR A 487 9.76 -21.54 5.28
C THR A 487 9.16 -21.26 6.65
N CYS A 488 9.96 -20.86 7.64
CA CYS A 488 9.51 -20.56 9.00
C CYS A 488 9.63 -19.06 9.27
N TYR A 489 8.53 -18.42 9.66
CA TYR A 489 8.46 -16.98 9.91
C TYR A 489 7.84 -16.72 11.27
N SER A 490 8.62 -16.11 12.15
CA SER A 490 8.18 -15.69 13.48
C SER A 490 7.71 -14.24 13.47
N SER A 491 6.71 -13.91 14.29
CA SER A 491 6.27 -12.54 14.57
C SER A 491 7.35 -11.67 15.20
N LYS A 492 8.41 -12.28 15.74
CA LYS A 492 9.63 -11.60 16.22
C LYS A 492 10.60 -11.19 15.10
N MET A 493 10.34 -11.60 13.84
CA MET A 493 11.06 -11.13 12.65
C MET A 493 12.59 -11.35 12.67
N SER A 494 13.07 -12.38 13.37
CA SER A 494 14.51 -12.65 13.54
C SER A 494 15.30 -12.77 12.23
N HIS A 495 14.67 -13.25 11.15
CA HIS A 495 15.30 -13.37 9.82
C HIS A 495 15.61 -12.03 9.14
N PHE A 496 15.10 -10.91 9.66
CA PHE A 496 15.27 -9.59 9.06
C PHE A 496 16.47 -8.79 9.59
N PHE A 497 17.18 -9.30 10.61
CA PHE A 497 18.24 -8.57 11.30
C PHE A 497 19.64 -9.09 10.98
#